data_AF-F6TMW1-F1
#
_entry.id   AF-F6TMW1-F1
#
_cell.length_a   1.000
_cell.length_b   1.000
_cell.length_c   1.000
_cell.angle_alpha   90.00
_cell.angle_beta   90.00
_cell.angle_gamma   90.00
#
_symmetry.space_group_name_H-M   'P 1'
#
loop_
_entity.id
_entity.type
_entity.pdbx_description
1 polymer ?
#
loop_
_entity_poly.entity_id
_entity_poly.type
_entity_poly.pdbx_seq_one_letter_code
_entity_poly.pdbx_strand_id
1 'polypeptide(L)'
;YLQYHSSHSHNKNTSNNQAASRRNVPEPPSNFTWVDPGWLAACASPTCPSHHKFLFECGIRHVISLMKQRPTNAMESVQLPKLNRLKIRIDDYCAPTLNQIRQFIRIVEDANDRKEAVAVHCANGKGISGTMLACYLVKMKRISAVDALKEIRRMRPGSVESAEQEKAVEQFYQSLLSLCQNC
;
A
#
# COMPACT_ATOMS: atom_id res chain seq x y z
N TYR A 1 -22.53 -37.63 -48.45
CA TYR A 1 -22.37 -37.13 -49.82
C TYR A 1 -22.72 -35.64 -49.82
N LEU A 2 -21.69 -34.80 -49.76
CA LEU A 2 -21.36 -33.76 -50.77
C LEU A 2 -22.05 -32.41 -50.46
N GLN A 3 -21.30 -31.44 -49.95
CA GLN A 3 -20.62 -30.35 -50.68
C GLN A 3 -21.59 -29.25 -51.14
N TYR A 4 -21.47 -28.04 -50.58
CA TYR A 4 -20.70 -26.91 -51.13
C TYR A 4 -21.38 -26.31 -52.37
N HIS A 5 -21.76 -25.02 -52.28
CA HIS A 5 -21.41 -24.03 -53.31
C HIS A 5 -21.43 -22.61 -52.72
N SER A 6 -20.21 -22.10 -52.54
CA SER A 6 -19.88 -20.68 -52.47
C SER A 6 -19.73 -20.12 -53.89
N SER A 7 -20.17 -18.87 -54.09
CA SER A 7 -19.72 -17.99 -55.17
C SER A 7 -19.74 -16.54 -54.66
N HIS A 8 -18.58 -16.01 -54.24
CA HIS A 8 -17.74 -15.06 -55.00
C HIS A 8 -18.34 -13.64 -55.16
N SER A 9 -17.77 -12.65 -54.46
CA SER A 9 -16.80 -11.74 -55.08
C SER A 9 -16.32 -10.65 -54.12
N HIS A 10 -15.04 -10.33 -54.29
CA HIS A 10 -14.21 -9.30 -53.71
C HIS A 10 -14.86 -7.95 -53.41
N ASN A 11 -14.53 -7.41 -52.24
CA ASN A 11 -14.08 -6.02 -52.17
C ASN A 11 -12.85 -5.93 -51.26
N LYS A 12 -11.65 -5.92 -51.87
CA LYS A 12 -10.45 -5.38 -51.24
C LYS A 12 -10.51 -3.87 -51.43
N ASN A 13 -10.60 -3.12 -50.35
CA ASN A 13 -9.84 -1.88 -50.30
C ASN A 13 -9.55 -1.42 -48.85
N THR A 14 -8.24 -1.28 -48.63
CA THR A 14 -7.59 -0.22 -47.87
C THR A 14 -7.91 -0.10 -46.38
N SER A 15 -6.99 -0.66 -45.60
CA SER A 15 -6.20 0.06 -44.59
C SER A 15 -6.79 1.40 -44.14
N ASN A 16 -7.31 1.45 -42.91
CA ASN A 16 -7.09 2.60 -42.05
C ASN A 16 -7.32 2.23 -40.58
N ASN A 17 -6.21 1.93 -39.92
CA ASN A 17 -5.75 2.64 -38.74
C ASN A 17 -6.84 3.04 -37.72
N GLN A 18 -7.03 2.21 -36.70
CA GLN A 18 -7.36 2.68 -35.36
C GLN A 18 -6.76 1.71 -34.33
N ALA A 19 -5.43 1.72 -34.26
CA ALA A 19 -4.75 1.42 -33.01
C ALA A 19 -5.17 2.51 -32.01
N ALA A 20 -6.29 2.27 -31.32
CA ALA A 20 -6.69 3.08 -30.19
C ALA A 20 -5.54 3.06 -29.18
N SER A 21 -4.93 4.22 -28.99
CA SER A 21 -3.89 4.50 -28.00
C SER A 21 -4.31 3.89 -26.65
N ARG A 22 -3.74 2.73 -26.31
CA ARG A 22 -3.80 2.20 -24.95
C ARG A 22 -3.05 3.23 -24.12
N ARG A 23 -3.77 4.07 -23.36
CA ARG A 23 -3.15 4.81 -22.26
C ARG A 23 -2.37 3.78 -21.46
N ASN A 24 -1.05 3.90 -21.41
CA ASN A 24 -0.20 3.06 -20.56
C ASN A 24 -0.57 3.35 -19.11
N VAL A 25 -1.60 2.65 -18.60
CA VAL A 25 -2.02 2.70 -17.20
C VAL A 25 -0.85 2.17 -16.38
N PRO A 26 -0.32 2.94 -15.43
CA PRO A 26 0.78 2.47 -14.59
C PRO A 26 0.36 1.22 -13.81
N GLU A 27 1.28 0.29 -13.67
CA GLU A 27 1.07 -0.94 -12.92
C GLU A 27 1.16 -0.66 -11.41
N PRO A 28 0.22 -1.16 -10.59
CA PRO A 28 0.31 -1.04 -9.15
C PRO A 28 1.42 -1.94 -8.59
N PRO A 29 2.13 -1.52 -7.52
CA PRO A 29 2.95 -2.46 -6.78
C PRO A 29 2.10 -3.60 -6.21
N SER A 30 2.67 -4.80 -6.12
CA SER A 30 2.00 -5.99 -5.58
C SER A 30 1.37 -5.72 -4.21
N ASN A 31 0.26 -6.39 -3.91
CA ASN A 31 -0.48 -6.24 -2.66
C ASN A 31 -0.90 -4.79 -2.33
N PHE A 32 -1.06 -3.92 -3.33
CA PHE A 32 -1.65 -2.60 -3.12
C PHE A 32 -3.11 -2.73 -2.64
N THR A 33 -3.45 -2.08 -1.54
CA THR A 33 -4.83 -1.98 -1.04
C THR A 33 -4.99 -0.69 -0.25
N TRP A 34 -6.13 0.00 -0.46
CA TRP A 34 -6.58 1.06 0.43
C TRP A 34 -7.12 0.45 1.72
N VAL A 35 -6.52 0.80 2.85
CA VAL A 35 -7.05 0.47 4.19
C VAL A 35 -8.00 1.56 4.67
N ASP A 36 -7.71 2.80 4.28
CA ASP A 36 -8.58 3.96 4.43
C ASP A 36 -8.67 4.66 3.06
N PRO A 37 -9.76 4.49 2.30
CA PRO A 37 -9.88 4.97 0.93
C PRO A 37 -9.56 6.46 0.78
N GLY A 38 -8.52 6.76 -0.02
CA GLY A 38 -8.06 8.13 -0.27
C GLY A 38 -7.09 8.68 0.78
N TRP A 39 -6.82 7.95 1.87
CA TRP A 39 -6.01 8.44 2.99
C TRP A 39 -4.80 7.54 3.26
N LEU A 40 -5.01 6.23 3.39
CA LEU A 40 -3.96 5.28 3.74
C LEU A 40 -4.06 4.00 2.92
N ALA A 41 -2.99 3.71 2.18
CA ALA A 41 -2.80 2.46 1.46
C ALA A 41 -1.58 1.69 1.98
N ALA A 42 -1.53 0.40 1.66
CA ALA A 42 -0.35 -0.42 1.85
C ALA A 42 -0.05 -1.26 0.61
N CYS A 43 1.23 -1.54 0.39
CA CYS A 43 1.71 -2.37 -0.72
C CYS A 43 3.00 -3.13 -0.36
N ALA A 44 3.41 -4.04 -1.24
CA ALA A 44 4.78 -4.54 -1.29
C ALA A 44 5.73 -3.43 -1.77
N SER A 45 7.03 -3.66 -1.62
CA SER A 45 8.04 -2.68 -2.02
C SER A 45 7.87 -2.23 -3.47
N PRO A 46 7.75 -0.92 -3.76
CA PRO A 46 7.71 -0.44 -5.13
C PRO A 46 9.10 -0.56 -5.77
N THR A 47 9.26 -1.50 -6.70
CA THR A 47 10.55 -1.85 -7.33
C THR A 47 10.80 -1.31 -8.74
N CYS A 48 9.78 -0.76 -9.43
CA CYS A 48 9.90 -0.25 -10.81
C CYS A 48 9.26 1.16 -10.95
N PRO A 49 9.62 1.97 -11.97
CA PRO A 49 9.10 3.33 -12.12
C PRO A 49 7.57 3.37 -12.29
N SER A 50 7.00 2.32 -12.88
CA SER A 50 5.56 2.12 -13.06
C SER A 50 4.83 2.13 -11.71
N HIS A 51 5.35 1.43 -10.71
CA HIS A 51 4.76 1.42 -9.36
C HIS A 51 4.73 2.82 -8.73
N HIS A 52 5.82 3.58 -8.88
CA HIS A 52 5.86 4.94 -8.34
C HIS A 52 4.91 5.90 -9.07
N LYS A 53 4.78 5.73 -10.39
CA LYS A 53 3.82 6.48 -11.19
C LYS A 53 2.38 6.14 -10.79
N PHE A 54 2.06 4.86 -10.61
CA PHE A 54 0.76 4.41 -10.11
C PHE A 54 0.41 5.07 -8.77
N LEU A 55 1.32 5.00 -7.79
CA LEU A 55 1.09 5.58 -6.46
C LEU A 55 0.80 7.08 -6.56
N PHE A 56 1.58 7.82 -7.36
CA PHE A 56 1.37 9.24 -7.54
C PHE A 56 0.03 9.57 -8.22
N GLU A 57 -0.33 8.83 -9.27
CA GLU A 57 -1.57 9.03 -10.03
C GLU A 57 -2.82 8.67 -9.23
N CYS A 58 -2.75 7.72 -8.29
CA CYS A 58 -3.86 7.40 -7.38
C CYS A 58 -3.94 8.32 -6.14
N GLY A 59 -3.15 9.40 -6.11
CA GLY A 59 -3.24 10.46 -5.09
C GLY A 59 -2.25 10.32 -3.94
N ILE A 60 -1.41 9.29 -3.89
CA ILE A 60 -0.37 9.17 -2.87
C ILE A 60 0.65 10.29 -3.04
N ARG A 61 1.03 10.92 -1.93
CA ARG A 61 2.11 11.92 -1.87
C ARG A 61 3.22 11.51 -0.93
N HIS A 62 2.95 10.64 0.05
CA HIS A 62 3.94 10.13 0.99
C HIS A 62 4.10 8.62 0.86
N VAL A 63 5.32 8.14 0.81
CA VAL A 63 5.64 6.70 0.83
C VAL A 63 6.54 6.42 2.03
N ILE A 64 6.02 5.65 2.98
CA ILE A 64 6.73 5.22 4.18
C ILE A 64 7.32 3.83 3.93
N SER A 65 8.64 3.72 3.99
CA SER A 65 9.33 2.43 3.98
C SER A 65 9.61 1.96 5.40
N LEU A 66 9.20 0.72 5.69
CA LEU A 66 9.45 0.06 6.98
C LEU A 66 10.72 -0.80 6.99
N MET A 67 11.37 -0.96 5.83
CA MET A 67 12.52 -1.84 5.65
C MET A 67 13.80 -1.23 6.24
N LYS A 68 14.64 -2.06 6.86
CA LYS A 68 15.94 -1.64 7.41
C LYS A 68 16.93 -1.24 6.31
N GLN A 69 17.01 -2.05 5.24
CA GLN A 69 17.90 -1.84 4.11
C GLN A 69 17.20 -1.15 2.95
N ARG A 70 17.95 -0.34 2.19
CA ARG A 70 17.47 0.20 0.91
C ARG A 70 17.43 -0.96 -0.10
N PRO A 71 16.42 -1.04 -0.98
CA PRO A 71 16.63 -1.76 -2.23
C PRO A 71 17.86 -1.13 -2.91
N THR A 72 18.82 -1.95 -3.29
CA THR A 72 20.07 -1.54 -3.92
C THR A 72 19.79 -0.80 -5.23
N ASN A 73 19.96 0.53 -5.18
CA ASN A 73 20.30 1.51 -6.22
C ASN A 73 19.78 1.32 -7.67
N ALA A 74 18.63 0.71 -7.92
CA ALA A 74 18.16 0.48 -9.30
C ALA A 74 17.55 1.71 -10.01
N MET A 75 17.50 2.90 -9.37
CA MET A 75 16.67 4.02 -9.86
C MET A 75 17.30 5.41 -9.83
N GLU A 76 18.59 5.54 -9.53
CA GLU A 76 19.22 6.87 -9.41
C GLU A 76 19.19 7.68 -10.73
N SER A 77 19.04 7.01 -11.88
CA SER A 77 18.96 7.65 -13.21
C SER A 77 17.54 7.90 -13.74
N VAL A 78 16.48 7.46 -13.05
CA VAL A 78 15.10 7.59 -13.53
C VAL A 78 14.38 8.73 -12.81
N GLN A 79 13.81 9.66 -13.57
CA GLN A 79 12.99 10.74 -13.01
C GLN A 79 11.67 10.17 -12.46
N LEU A 80 11.61 9.99 -11.14
CA LEU A 80 10.42 9.53 -10.45
C LEU A 80 9.46 10.70 -10.15
N PRO A 81 8.15 10.43 -10.03
CA PRO A 81 7.20 11.42 -9.53
C PRO A 81 7.63 11.96 -8.16
N LYS A 82 7.22 13.20 -7.86
CA LYS A 82 7.54 13.89 -6.61
C LYS A 82 6.74 13.29 -5.43
N LEU A 83 7.24 12.17 -4.92
CA LEU A 83 6.77 11.50 -3.72
C LEU A 83 7.70 11.82 -2.55
N ASN A 84 7.13 12.19 -1.41
CA ASN A 84 7.86 12.35 -0.16
C ASN A 84 8.18 10.96 0.41
N ARG A 85 9.47 10.63 0.54
CA ARG A 85 9.91 9.28 0.95
C ARG A 85 10.40 9.30 2.38
N LEU A 86 9.65 8.65 3.25
CA LEU A 86 9.93 8.59 4.69
C LEU A 86 10.36 7.18 5.08
N LYS A 87 11.10 7.06 6.17
CA LYS A 87 11.63 5.78 6.65
C LYS A 87 11.39 5.61 8.13
N ILE A 88 10.79 4.48 8.50
CA ILE A 88 10.69 4.01 9.88
C ILE A 88 11.34 2.63 9.88
N ARG A 89 12.63 2.58 10.19
CA ARG A 89 13.41 1.33 10.05
C ARG A 89 13.00 0.34 11.13
N ILE A 90 12.49 -0.82 10.72
CA ILE A 90 12.16 -1.94 11.59
C ILE A 90 12.93 -3.15 11.04
N ASP A 91 13.48 -3.94 11.95
CA ASP A 91 14.19 -5.16 11.59
C ASP A 91 13.20 -6.17 10.98
N ASP A 92 13.62 -6.85 9.92
CA ASP A 92 12.73 -7.78 9.23
C ASP A 92 12.25 -8.87 10.21
N TYR A 93 10.97 -9.22 10.12
CA TYR A 93 10.28 -10.16 11.01
C TYR A 93 10.15 -9.73 12.48
N CYS A 94 10.64 -8.55 12.85
CA CYS A 94 10.40 -7.99 14.18
C CYS A 94 9.06 -7.22 14.25
N ALA A 95 8.53 -7.14 15.47
CA ALA A 95 7.41 -6.26 15.77
C ALA A 95 7.89 -4.79 15.90
N PRO A 96 7.10 -3.81 15.44
CA PRO A 96 7.41 -2.40 15.65
C PRO A 96 7.31 -2.03 17.14
N THR A 97 8.19 -1.14 17.59
CA THR A 97 8.11 -0.52 18.92
C THR A 97 6.98 0.50 18.99
N LEU A 98 6.49 0.80 20.19
CA LEU A 98 5.47 1.83 20.41
C LEU A 98 5.87 3.20 19.83
N ASN A 99 7.14 3.58 19.91
CA ASN A 99 7.61 4.85 19.36
C ASN A 99 7.55 4.87 17.83
N GLN A 100 7.92 3.77 17.17
CA GLN A 100 7.78 3.64 15.71
C GLN A 100 6.31 3.66 15.28
N ILE A 101 5.43 3.00 16.04
CA ILE A 101 3.98 3.04 15.80
C ILE A 101 3.46 4.48 15.92
N ARG A 102 3.78 5.18 17.01
CA ARG A 102 3.37 6.58 17.21
C ARG A 102 3.91 7.51 16.12
N GLN A 103 5.17 7.30 15.71
CA GLN A 103 5.77 8.04 14.60
C GLN A 103 5.00 7.79 13.30
N PHE A 104 4.68 6.53 12.98
CA PHE A 104 3.88 6.18 11.81
C PHE A 104 2.52 6.88 11.82
N ILE A 105 1.79 6.76 12.93
CA ILE A 105 0.48 7.39 13.11
C ILE A 105 0.55 8.90 12.91
N ARG A 106 1.52 9.57 13.54
CA ARG A 106 1.72 11.02 13.41
C ARG A 106 1.98 11.43 11.96
N ILE A 107 2.83 10.70 11.24
CA ILE A 107 3.12 11.00 9.83
C ILE A 107 1.84 10.90 8.99
N VAL A 108 1.01 9.89 9.24
CA VAL A 108 -0.25 9.71 8.51
C VAL A 108 -1.24 10.82 8.85
N GLU A 109 -1.42 11.16 10.13
CA GLU A 109 -2.27 12.27 10.56
C GLU A 109 -1.82 13.61 9.95
N ASP A 110 -0.53 13.93 10.07
CA ASP A 110 0.04 15.17 9.52
C ASP A 110 -0.16 15.26 7.99
N ALA A 111 -0.06 14.15 7.27
CA ALA A 111 -0.32 14.10 5.83
C ALA A 111 -1.81 14.25 5.50
N ASN A 112 -2.68 13.53 6.23
CA ASN A 112 -4.13 13.61 6.04
C ASN A 112 -4.67 15.03 6.33
N ASP A 113 -4.13 15.73 7.32
CA ASP A 113 -4.46 17.13 7.62
C ASP A 113 -4.15 18.07 6.45
N ARG A 114 -3.10 17.74 5.67
CA ARG A 114 -2.77 18.44 4.41
C ARG A 114 -3.54 17.91 3.20
N LYS A 115 -4.49 16.99 3.39
CA LYS A 115 -5.25 16.29 2.33
C LYS A 115 -4.35 15.48 1.40
N GLU A 116 -3.30 14.86 1.95
CA GLU A 116 -2.30 14.09 1.22
C GLU A 116 -2.34 12.62 1.64
N ALA A 117 -2.54 11.71 0.68
CA ALA A 117 -2.59 10.29 0.97
C ALA A 117 -1.20 9.66 1.18
N VAL A 118 -1.15 8.61 2.00
CA VAL A 118 0.06 7.90 2.39
C VAL A 118 0.02 6.43 1.95
N ALA A 119 1.13 5.94 1.41
CA ALA A 119 1.35 4.51 1.20
C ALA A 119 2.44 4.02 2.17
N VAL A 120 2.20 2.91 2.86
CA VAL A 120 3.21 2.24 3.69
C VAL A 120 3.58 0.89 3.08
N HIS A 121 4.87 0.54 3.13
CA HIS A 121 5.34 -0.75 2.65
C HIS A 121 6.45 -1.35 3.51
N CYS A 122 6.51 -2.68 3.53
CA CYS A 122 7.70 -3.44 3.87
C CYS A 122 8.18 -4.20 2.62
N ALA A 123 8.75 -5.40 2.74
CA ALA A 123 9.09 -6.23 1.59
C ALA A 123 7.83 -6.69 0.83
N ASN A 124 6.97 -7.48 1.49
CA ASN A 124 5.76 -8.05 0.90
C ASN A 124 4.47 -7.28 1.22
N GLY A 125 4.54 -6.31 2.12
CA GLY A 125 3.38 -5.50 2.54
C GLY A 125 2.41 -6.23 3.49
N LYS A 126 2.83 -7.28 4.20
CA LYS A 126 1.96 -8.14 5.04
C LYS A 126 2.22 -8.02 6.54
N GLY A 127 3.34 -8.51 7.08
CA GLY A 127 3.59 -8.52 8.53
C GLY A 127 3.73 -7.14 9.16
N ILE A 128 4.90 -6.51 8.98
CA ILE A 128 5.20 -5.22 9.62
C ILE A 128 4.23 -4.12 9.16
N SER A 129 3.91 -4.09 7.86
CA SER A 129 2.90 -3.16 7.33
C SER A 129 1.52 -3.42 7.93
N GLY A 130 1.07 -4.67 7.99
CA GLY A 130 -0.20 -5.04 8.62
C GLY A 130 -0.27 -4.65 10.09
N THR A 131 0.84 -4.75 10.81
CA THR A 131 0.93 -4.35 12.23
C THR A 131 0.73 -2.85 12.40
N MET A 132 1.40 -2.03 11.58
CA MET A 132 1.21 -0.58 11.55
C MET A 132 -0.24 -0.20 11.23
N LEU A 133 -0.83 -0.85 10.22
CA LEU A 133 -2.21 -0.62 9.79
C LEU A 133 -3.22 -1.03 10.86
N ALA A 134 -3.01 -2.14 11.57
CA ALA A 134 -3.84 -2.53 12.70
C ALA A 134 -3.82 -1.46 13.80
N CYS A 135 -2.65 -0.94 14.15
CA CYS A 135 -2.53 0.16 15.12
C CYS A 135 -3.25 1.43 14.64
N TYR A 136 -3.21 1.74 13.34
CA TYR A 136 -3.99 2.83 12.76
C TYR A 136 -5.50 2.62 12.95
N LEU A 137 -6.00 1.42 12.68
CA LEU A 137 -7.42 1.10 12.88
C LEU A 137 -7.84 1.20 14.34
N VAL A 138 -6.99 0.74 15.29
CA VAL A 138 -7.23 0.91 16.72
C VAL A 138 -7.49 2.38 17.04
N LYS A 139 -6.60 3.28 16.61
CA LYS A 139 -6.72 4.71 16.93
C LYS A 139 -7.88 5.38 16.18
N MET A 140 -8.00 5.16 14.88
CA MET A 140 -8.95 5.89 14.04
C MET A 140 -10.39 5.39 14.18
N LYS A 141 -10.59 4.07 14.29
CA LYS A 141 -11.92 3.48 14.48
C LYS A 141 -12.30 3.33 15.96
N ARG A 142 -11.37 3.60 16.89
CA ARG A 142 -11.56 3.43 18.34
C ARG A 142 -12.05 2.02 18.72
N ILE A 143 -11.45 1.02 18.09
CA ILE A 143 -11.78 -0.40 18.30
C ILE A 143 -10.68 -1.11 19.10
N SER A 144 -11.03 -2.27 19.66
CA SER A 144 -10.07 -3.10 20.38
C SER A 144 -8.94 -3.58 19.47
N ALA A 145 -7.80 -3.97 20.06
CA ALA A 145 -6.72 -4.60 19.30
C ALA A 145 -7.18 -5.87 18.57
N VAL A 146 -8.01 -6.69 19.22
CA VAL A 146 -8.57 -7.92 18.64
C VAL A 146 -9.41 -7.61 17.39
N ASP A 147 -10.26 -6.59 17.45
CA ASP A 147 -11.10 -6.22 16.32
C ASP A 147 -10.29 -5.59 15.19
N ALA A 148 -9.27 -4.79 15.53
CA ALA A 148 -8.35 -4.25 14.54
C ALA A 148 -7.55 -5.35 13.82
N LEU A 149 -7.10 -6.39 14.53
CA LEU A 149 -6.43 -7.55 13.95
C LEU A 149 -7.34 -8.35 13.02
N LYS A 150 -8.59 -8.58 13.42
CA LYS A 150 -9.60 -9.25 12.56
C LYS A 150 -9.87 -8.42 11.32
N GLU A 151 -10.06 -7.12 11.47
CA GLU A 151 -10.42 -6.23 10.38
C GLU A 151 -9.28 -6.07 9.38
N ILE A 152 -8.02 -5.90 9.84
CA ILE A 152 -6.89 -5.82 8.90
C ILE A 152 -6.68 -7.13 8.15
N ARG A 153 -6.91 -8.29 8.79
CA ARG A 153 -6.83 -9.61 8.13
C ARG A 153 -7.96 -9.83 7.13
N ARG A 154 -9.15 -9.30 7.41
CA ARG A 154 -10.28 -9.30 6.47
C ARG A 154 -9.99 -8.44 5.24
N MET A 155 -9.43 -7.23 5.44
CA MET A 155 -9.10 -6.32 4.34
C MET A 155 -7.85 -6.78 3.56
N ARG A 156 -6.88 -7.39 4.25
CA ARG A 156 -5.58 -7.80 3.70
C ARG A 156 -5.19 -9.18 4.26
N PRO A 157 -5.66 -10.28 3.65
CA PRO A 157 -5.36 -11.63 4.12
C PRO A 157 -3.86 -11.90 4.28
N GLY A 158 -3.49 -12.50 5.42
CA GLY A 158 -2.10 -12.75 5.81
C GLY A 158 -1.39 -11.56 6.46
N SER A 159 -2.11 -10.47 6.79
CA SER A 159 -1.54 -9.37 7.59
C SER A 159 -1.29 -9.80 9.04
N VAL A 160 -0.22 -9.25 9.62
CA VAL A 160 0.26 -9.57 10.97
C VAL A 160 0.67 -11.05 11.07
N GLU A 161 1.97 -11.30 10.92
CA GLU A 161 2.55 -12.62 10.63
C GLU A 161 3.11 -13.33 11.89
N SER A 162 3.20 -12.65 13.04
CA SER A 162 3.73 -13.25 14.27
C SER A 162 2.98 -12.81 15.54
N ALA A 163 3.11 -13.60 16.62
CA ALA A 163 2.50 -13.30 17.91
C ALA A 163 3.09 -12.02 18.55
N GLU A 164 4.37 -11.73 18.31
CA GLU A 164 5.02 -10.49 18.76
C GLU A 164 4.40 -9.27 18.07
N GLN A 165 4.03 -9.39 16.80
CA GLN A 165 3.34 -8.33 16.07
C GLN A 165 1.92 -8.12 16.58
N GLU A 166 1.18 -9.18 16.87
CA GLU A 166 -0.14 -9.07 17.53
C GLU A 166 -0.01 -8.38 18.90
N LYS A 167 0.99 -8.78 19.69
CA LYS A 167 1.27 -8.18 20.99
C LYS A 167 1.61 -6.69 20.89
N ALA A 168 2.30 -6.25 19.82
CA ALA A 168 2.56 -4.83 19.61
C ALA A 168 1.27 -4.02 19.37
N VAL A 169 0.27 -4.59 18.69
CA VAL A 169 -1.05 -3.96 18.53
C VAL A 169 -1.76 -3.84 19.88
N GLU A 170 -1.73 -4.90 20.69
CA GLU A 170 -2.29 -4.90 22.04
C GLU A 170 -1.62 -3.85 22.93
N GLN A 171 -0.28 -3.81 22.95
CA GLN A 171 0.48 -2.82 23.70
C GLN A 171 0.15 -1.39 23.26
N PHE A 172 -0.04 -1.15 21.96
CA PHE A 172 -0.45 0.14 21.46
C PHE A 172 -1.83 0.53 21.96
N TYR A 173 -2.81 -0.37 21.86
CA TYR A 173 -4.17 -0.18 22.39
C TYR A 173 -4.16 0.17 23.87
N GLN A 174 -3.46 -0.61 24.71
CA GLN A 174 -3.33 -0.35 26.14
C GLN A 174 -2.70 1.02 26.43
N SER A 175 -1.73 1.43 25.62
CA SER A 175 -1.10 2.75 25.77
C SER A 175 -2.03 3.92 25.45
N LEU A 176 -3.10 3.72 24.67
CA LEU A 176 -4.12 4.73 24.44
C LEU A 176 -5.10 4.82 25.62
N LEU A 177 -5.45 3.68 26.23
CA LEU A 177 -6.33 3.66 27.40
C LEU A 177 -5.70 4.37 28.61
N SER A 178 -4.40 4.16 28.85
CA SER A 178 -3.69 4.79 29.96
C SER A 178 -3.53 6.30 29.79
N LEU A 179 -3.55 6.82 28.56
CA LEU A 179 -3.56 8.26 28.29
C LEU A 179 -4.92 8.89 28.60
N CYS A 180 -6.02 8.16 28.39
CA CYS A 180 -7.38 8.64 28.67
C CYS A 180 -7.72 8.67 30.18
N GLN A 181 -6.95 7.98 31.03
CA GLN A 181 -7.19 7.92 32.47
C GLN A 181 -6.52 9.06 33.26
N ASN A 182 -5.70 9.89 32.60
CA ASN A 182 -4.98 11.01 33.20
C ASN A 182 -5.55 12.39 32.78
N CYS A 183 -6.80 12.45 32.32
CA CYS A 183 -7.53 13.67 31.98
C CYS A 183 -8.61 13.99 33.02
#